data_AF-A0A8J7DRH6-F1
#
_entry.id   AF-A0A8J7DRH6-F1
#
_cell.length_a   1.000
_cell.length_b   1.000
_cell.length_c   1.000
_cell.angle_alpha   90.00
_cell.angle_beta   90.00
_cell.angle_gamma   90.00
#
_symmetry.space_group_name_H-M   'P 1'
#
loop_
_entity.id
_entity.type
_entity.pdbx_description
1 polymer ?
#
loop_
_entity_poly.entity_id
_entity_poly.type
_entity_poly.pdbx_seq_one_letter_code
_entity_poly.pdbx_strand_id
1 'polypeptide(L)' 'MNLSYRGIQYQATPASAQVIETGAVGHYRGATYPLRRAVNAAQPHPAGLKYRGAEVH' A
#
# COMPACT_ATOMS: atom_id res chain seq x y z
N MET A 1 -10.12 -14.80 2.34
CA MET A 1 -9.30 -15.83 1.66
C MET A 1 -7.90 -15.75 2.25
N ASN A 2 -7.41 -16.82 2.89
CA ASN A 2 -6.07 -16.82 3.47
C ASN A 2 -5.10 -17.42 2.46
N LEU A 3 -3.96 -16.76 2.24
CA LEU A 3 -2.94 -17.22 1.30
C LEU A 3 -2.08 -18.28 1.99
N SER A 4 -1.78 -19.39 1.30
CA SER A 4 -0.84 -20.41 1.79
C SER A 4 0.24 -20.69 0.76
N TYR A 5 1.49 -20.82 1.22
CA TYR A 5 2.63 -21.22 0.38
C TYR A 5 3.56 -22.13 1.17
N ARG A 6 3.95 -23.26 0.58
CA ARG A 6 4.80 -24.30 1.20
C ARG A 6 4.34 -24.75 2.60
N GLY A 7 3.02 -24.83 2.80
CA GLY A 7 2.43 -25.25 4.07
C GLY A 7 2.36 -24.16 5.15
N ILE A 8 2.91 -22.96 4.91
CA ILE A 8 2.79 -21.81 5.83
C ILE A 8 1.55 -21.00 5.44
N GLN A 9 0.70 -20.74 6.42
CA GLN A 9 -0.46 -19.87 6.26
C GLN A 9 -0.07 -18.41 6.54
N TYR A 10 -0.32 -17.56 5.56
CA TYR A 10 -0.14 -16.12 5.71
C TYR A 10 -1.42 -15.54 6.28
N GLN A 11 -1.30 -14.99 7.50
CA GLN A 11 -2.35 -14.16 8.06
C GLN A 11 -2.24 -12.78 7.44
N ALA A 12 -3.18 -12.45 6.56
CA ALA A 12 -3.35 -11.09 6.10
C ALA A 12 -4.01 -10.30 7.22
N THR A 13 -3.23 -9.52 7.97
CA THR A 13 -3.78 -8.49 8.85
C THR A 13 -4.23 -7.34 7.93
N PRO A 14 -5.55 -7.07 7.79
CA PRO A 14 -5.99 -5.94 7.00
C PRO A 14 -5.47 -4.68 7.70
N ALA A 15 -4.47 -4.04 7.09
CA ALA A 15 -3.96 -2.77 7.58
C ALA A 15 -5.06 -1.73 7.37
N SER A 16 -5.79 -1.39 8.43
CA SER A 16 -6.67 -0.22 8.42
C SER A 16 -5.79 1.03 8.41
N ALA A 17 -5.52 1.55 7.22
CA ALA A 17 -4.80 2.80 7.07
C ALA A 17 -5.71 3.95 7.55
N GLN A 18 -5.26 4.68 8.57
CA GLN A 18 -5.87 5.96 8.91
C GLN A 18 -5.53 6.96 7.80
N VAL A 19 -6.54 7.66 7.27
CA VAL A 19 -6.38 8.57 6.13
C VAL A 19 -6.96 9.94 6.49
N ILE A 20 -6.24 11.00 6.13
CA ILE A 20 -6.71 12.39 6.21
C ILE A 20 -7.13 12.89 4.84
N GLU A 21 -8.12 13.79 4.83
CA GLU A 21 -8.47 14.55 3.64
C GLU A 21 -7.38 15.60 3.38
N THR A 22 -6.92 15.67 2.13
CA THR A 22 -5.88 16.64 1.74
C THR A 22 -6.47 17.94 1.18
N GLY A 23 -7.79 18.02 0.99
CA GLY A 23 -8.47 19.12 0.31
C GLY A 23 -8.15 19.21 -1.19
N ALA A 24 -7.37 18.28 -1.73
CA ALA A 24 -7.01 18.24 -3.15
C ALA A 24 -7.96 17.33 -3.93
N VAL A 25 -8.15 17.64 -5.21
CA VAL A 25 -8.97 16.86 -6.14
C VAL A 25 -8.13 16.35 -7.31
N GLY A 26 -8.33 15.09 -7.69
CA GLY A 26 -7.74 14.47 -8.87
C GLY A 26 -8.79 14.20 -9.94
N HIS A 27 -8.40 14.29 -11.21
CA HIS A 27 -9.29 13.98 -12.33
C HIS A 27 -8.82 12.70 -13.02
N TYR A 28 -9.71 11.70 -13.17
CA TYR A 28 -9.42 10.46 -13.88
C TYR A 28 -10.63 10.03 -14.70
N ARG A 29 -10.43 9.79 -16.01
CA ARG A 29 -11.48 9.38 -16.97
C ARG A 29 -12.74 10.26 -16.92
N GLY A 30 -12.57 11.58 -16.78
CA GLY A 30 -13.68 12.53 -16.73
C GLY A 30 -14.40 12.62 -15.38
N ALA A 31 -13.98 11.83 -14.37
CA ALA A 31 -14.50 11.91 -13.02
C ALA A 31 -13.53 12.66 -12.09
N THR A 32 -14.08 13.32 -11.08
CA THR A 32 -13.34 14.07 -10.06
C THR A 32 -13.35 13.27 -8.75
N TYR A 33 -12.17 13.07 -8.17
CA TYR A 33 -11.97 12.27 -6.97
C TYR A 33 -11.29 13.10 -5.87
N PRO A 34 -11.83 13.11 -4.64
CA PRO A 34 -11.13 13.69 -3.51
C PRO A 34 -9.88 12.85 -3.20
N LEU A 35 -8.73 13.50 -3.13
CA LEU A 35 -7.48 12.87 -2.73
C LEU A 35 -7.45 12.74 -1.20
N ARG A 36 -6.96 11.60 -0.72
CA ARG A 36 -6.77 11.34 0.71
C ARG A 36 -5.34 10.84 0.94
N ARG A 37 -4.71 11.27 2.02
CA ARG A 37 -3.32 10.90 2.38
C ARG A 37 -3.32 10.02 3.63
N ALA A 38 -2.61 8.90 3.60
CA ALA A 38 -2.45 8.04 4.78
C ALA A 38 -1.65 8.78 5.87
N VAL A 39 -2.18 8.79 7.10
CA VAL A 39 -1.55 9.39 8.30
C VAL A 39 -0.38 8.54 8.75
N ASN A 40 -0.56 7.22 8.72
CA ASN A 40 0.45 6.22 9.04
C ASN A 40 0.85 5.51 7.75
N ALA A 41 1.34 6.25 6.76
CA ALA A 41 1.97 5.62 5.61
C ALA A 41 3.03 4.66 6.16
N ALA A 42 2.84 3.36 5.91
CA ALA A 42 3.70 2.32 6.47
C ALA A 42 5.17 2.69 6.21
N GLN A 43 6.01 2.32 7.18
CA GLN A 43 7.46 2.52 7.16
C GLN A 43 8.04 2.41 5.73
N PRO A 44 9.01 3.27 5.37
CA PRO A 44 9.69 3.13 4.09
C PRO A 44 10.06 1.66 3.88
N HIS A 45 9.83 1.17 2.66
CA HIS A 45 10.20 -0.19 2.27
C HIS A 45 11.61 -0.48 2.80
N PRO A 46 11.86 -1.66 3.39
CA PRO A 46 13.20 -1.98 3.86
C PRO A 46 14.17 -1.78 2.69
N ALA A 47 15.09 -0.83 2.85
CA ALA A 47 16.09 -0.58 1.82
C ALA A 47 16.84 -1.89 1.54
N GLY A 48 16.98 -2.25 0.27
CA GLY A 48 17.71 -3.46 -0.13
C GLY A 48 16.88 -4.74 -0.23
N LEU A 49 15.54 -4.66 -0.27
CA LEU A 49 14.72 -5.84 -0.59
C LEU A 49 14.90 -6.22 -2.06
N LYS A 50 15.67 -7.29 -2.32
CA LYS A 50 15.95 -7.79 -3.67
C LYS A 50 14.92 -8.86 -4.05
N TYR A 51 14.10 -8.59 -5.07
CA TYR A 51 13.29 -9.64 -5.71
C TYR A 51 13.89 -9.97 -7.08
N ARG A 52 14.31 -11.23 -7.27
CA ARG A 52 14.93 -11.71 -8.51
C ARG A 52 16.08 -10.83 -9.05
N GLY A 53 16.87 -10.26 -8.14
CA GLY A 53 18.02 -9.42 -8.51
C GLY A 53 17.69 -7.98 -8.94
N ALA A 54 16.42 -7.58 -8.94
CA ALA A 54 16.05 -6.18 -9.11
C ALA A 54 16.06 -5.47 -7.75
N GLU A 55 16.84 -4.40 -7.65
CA GLU A 55 16.82 -3.47 -6.52
C GLU A 55 15.77 -2.39 -6.82
N VAL A 56 14.91 -2.12 -5.83
CA VAL A 56 13.99 -0.96 -5.86
C VAL A 56 14.68 0.16 -5.08
N HIS A 57 15.07 1.23 -5.78
CA HIS A 57 15.62 2.47 -5.20
C HIS A 57 14.50 3.48 -4.94
#